data_AF-A0A2I1DN68-F1
#
_entry.id   AF-A0A2I1DN68-F1
#
_cell.length_a   1.000
_cell.length_b   1.000
_cell.length_c   1.000
_cell.angle_alpha   90.00
_cell.angle_beta   90.00
_cell.angle_gamma   90.00
#
_symmetry.space_group_name_H-M   'P 1'
#
loop_
_entity.id
_entity.type
_entity.pdbx_description
1 polymer ?
#
loop_
_entity_poly.entity_id
_entity_poly.type
_entity_poly.pdbx_seq_one_letter_code
_entity_poly.pdbx_strand_id
1 'polypeptide(L)'
;MATITPRYAVYPETPNKKTLTGWQVKIRKQGFPAQSKTFRSKVEAKSWAMSVETDMERGHWRDQSEADATTLHEALTRYADEVIPRKKAGNRELGFIRQWQTRAVAEISLSRIRSKDIVGVIKEMENEGKAPKTISLHLGVVSHLFSVAVSEWGMEGLNNPVQIAKARKPKLPQGRDRRLIDNEETMLLDECRKAQTPWLLPVVRFAIETAMRAGEILETKGTTDPETGERPVLSTGLLWKHVDMKKQTAFLPETKNGEPRTVPLSSTAMEVLKSLPRSMNGKVFDTTYEAIHLSFSRTCKRAGIKGLHFHDLRHEATSRLFEKGLNPMQVSSITGHKTLQMLKRYTHLKAEDLVKLLG
;
A
#
# COMPACT_ATOMS: atom_id res chain seq x y z
N MET A 1 38.87 -26.06 -3.49
CA MET A 1 38.82 -27.08 -4.55
C MET A 1 37.58 -27.94 -4.35
N ALA A 2 36.84 -28.17 -5.43
CA ALA A 2 35.66 -29.03 -5.44
C ALA A 2 36.04 -30.51 -5.27
N THR A 3 35.42 -31.19 -4.31
CA THR A 3 35.48 -32.64 -4.16
C THR A 3 34.22 -33.26 -4.78
N ILE A 4 34.40 -34.22 -5.67
CA ILE A 4 33.30 -34.96 -6.31
C ILE A 4 33.37 -36.43 -5.89
N THR A 5 32.40 -36.87 -5.10
CA THR A 5 32.34 -38.24 -4.55
C THR A 5 31.14 -39.02 -5.09
N PRO A 6 31.30 -40.28 -5.50
CA PRO A 6 30.17 -41.14 -5.88
C PRO A 6 29.28 -41.43 -4.66
N ARG A 7 27.96 -41.45 -4.87
CA ARG A 7 26.97 -41.86 -3.88
C ARG A 7 26.46 -43.25 -4.22
N TYR A 8 26.38 -44.10 -3.22
CA TYR A 8 25.85 -45.45 -3.34
C TYR A 8 24.64 -45.64 -2.44
N ALA A 9 23.65 -46.40 -2.91
CA ALA A 9 22.61 -46.96 -2.06
C ALA A 9 22.80 -48.48 -1.93
N VAL A 10 22.40 -48.99 -0.77
CA VAL A 10 22.27 -50.41 -0.50
C VAL A 10 20.77 -50.70 -0.43
N TYR A 11 20.28 -51.56 -1.31
CA TYR A 11 18.88 -51.95 -1.35
C TYR A 11 18.67 -53.20 -0.49
N PRO A 12 17.54 -53.32 0.22
CA PRO A 12 17.24 -54.47 1.09
C PRO A 12 17.30 -55.81 0.35
N GLU A 13 16.97 -55.80 -0.94
CA GLU A 13 16.88 -56.96 -1.82
C GLU A 13 18.26 -57.47 -2.28
N THR A 14 19.30 -56.62 -2.21
CA THR A 14 20.69 -56.94 -2.54
C THR A 14 21.66 -56.28 -1.56
N PRO A 15 21.73 -56.75 -0.30
CA PRO A 15 22.47 -56.07 0.77
C PRO A 15 23.99 -56.01 0.53
N ASN A 16 24.52 -56.93 -0.28
CA ASN A 16 25.94 -56.98 -0.64
C ASN A 16 26.31 -56.15 -1.88
N LYS A 17 25.34 -55.50 -2.55
CA LYS A 17 25.58 -54.77 -3.81
C LYS A 17 25.33 -53.27 -3.61
N LYS A 18 26.40 -52.48 -3.65
CA LYS A 18 26.34 -51.01 -3.65
C LYS A 18 26.00 -50.52 -5.05
N THR A 19 24.81 -49.95 -5.23
CA THR A 19 24.38 -49.40 -6.51
C THR A 19 24.69 -47.90 -6.54
N LEU A 20 25.37 -47.44 -7.59
CA LEU A 20 25.66 -46.01 -7.77
C LEU A 20 24.33 -45.25 -7.98
N THR A 21 24.01 -44.35 -7.07
CA THR A 21 22.78 -43.54 -7.12
C THR A 21 23.01 -42.12 -7.60
N GLY A 22 24.26 -41.68 -7.67
CA GLY A 22 24.63 -40.37 -8.20
C GLY A 22 26.01 -39.93 -7.74
N TRP A 23 26.23 -38.61 -7.80
CA TRP A 23 27.48 -37.95 -7.45
C TRP A 23 27.18 -36.76 -6.54
N GLN A 24 27.95 -36.61 -5.46
CA GLN A 24 27.90 -35.44 -4.59
C GLN A 24 29.10 -34.55 -4.89
N VAL A 25 28.85 -33.25 -5.08
CA VAL A 25 29.88 -32.22 -5.17
C VAL A 25 29.90 -31.46 -3.85
N LYS A 26 31.10 -31.20 -3.31
CA LYS A 26 31.34 -30.29 -2.18
C LYS A 26 32.41 -29.29 -2.57
N ILE A 27 32.11 -28.00 -2.53
CA ILE A 27 33.05 -26.92 -2.85
C ILE A 27 33.39 -26.20 -1.55
N ARG A 28 34.68 -26.17 -1.22
CA ARG A 28 35.24 -25.37 -0.11
C ARG A 28 36.28 -24.42 -0.70
N LYS A 29 36.03 -23.11 -0.59
CA LYS A 29 36.90 -22.03 -1.05
C LYS A 29 36.95 -20.96 0.05
N GLN A 30 38.14 -20.48 0.38
CA GLN A 30 38.32 -19.46 1.42
C GLN A 30 37.55 -18.19 1.04
N GLY A 31 36.83 -17.60 1.99
CA GLY A 31 36.00 -16.40 1.77
C GLY A 31 34.61 -16.69 1.18
N PHE A 32 34.26 -17.94 0.89
CA PHE A 32 32.94 -18.34 0.39
C PHE A 32 32.32 -19.41 1.29
N PRO A 33 30.97 -19.43 1.45
CA PRO A 33 30.30 -20.49 2.19
C PRO A 33 30.46 -21.83 1.47
N ALA A 34 30.45 -22.92 2.25
CA ALA A 34 30.59 -24.26 1.69
C ALA A 34 29.35 -24.63 0.86
N GLN A 35 29.56 -24.98 -0.41
CA GLN A 35 28.48 -25.36 -1.33
C GLN A 35 28.46 -26.87 -1.50
N SER A 36 27.26 -27.47 -1.53
CA SER A 36 27.12 -28.88 -1.87
C SER A 36 25.86 -29.16 -2.66
N LYS A 37 25.98 -30.03 -3.68
CA LYS A 37 24.85 -30.43 -4.53
C LYS A 37 25.05 -31.85 -5.03
N THR A 38 23.94 -32.53 -5.35
CA THR A 38 23.96 -33.90 -5.85
C THR A 38 23.40 -33.98 -7.27
N PHE A 39 24.01 -34.85 -8.08
CA PHE A 39 23.72 -35.01 -9.50
C PHE A 39 23.59 -36.49 -9.85
N ARG A 40 22.86 -36.82 -10.92
CA ARG A 40 22.77 -38.19 -11.42
C ARG A 40 24.02 -38.57 -12.23
N SER A 41 24.59 -37.63 -12.99
CA SER A 41 25.77 -37.84 -13.82
C SER A 41 27.05 -37.21 -13.24
N LYS A 42 28.20 -37.88 -13.43
CA LYS A 42 29.53 -37.34 -13.08
C LYS A 42 29.88 -36.11 -13.91
N VAL A 43 29.40 -36.08 -15.17
CA VAL A 43 29.66 -34.99 -16.10
C VAL A 43 28.93 -33.72 -15.65
N GLU A 44 27.65 -33.85 -15.26
CA GLU A 44 26.86 -32.76 -14.69
C GLU A 44 27.50 -32.24 -13.39
N ALA A 45 27.93 -33.15 -12.51
CA ALA A 45 28.62 -32.81 -11.27
C ALA A 45 29.89 -31.98 -11.51
N LYS A 46 30.72 -32.38 -12.48
CA LYS A 46 31.92 -31.64 -12.88
C LYS A 46 31.58 -30.27 -13.48
N SER A 47 30.62 -30.22 -14.41
CA SER A 47 30.21 -28.97 -15.06
C SER A 47 29.67 -27.95 -14.06
N TRP A 48 28.86 -28.40 -13.11
CA TRP A 48 28.35 -27.53 -12.04
C TRP A 48 29.47 -27.05 -11.12
N ALA A 49 30.37 -27.95 -10.70
CA ALA A 49 31.52 -27.60 -9.86
C ALA A 49 32.37 -26.50 -10.51
N MET A 50 32.70 -26.67 -11.79
CA MET A 50 33.53 -25.74 -12.55
C MET A 50 32.84 -24.38 -12.73
N SER A 51 31.52 -24.38 -13.04
CA SER A 51 30.74 -23.14 -13.15
C SER A 51 30.74 -22.36 -11.84
N VAL A 52 30.47 -23.03 -10.71
CA VAL A 52 30.41 -22.36 -9.41
C VAL A 52 31.78 -21.83 -8.99
N GLU A 53 32.85 -22.61 -9.16
CA GLU A 53 34.21 -22.13 -8.85
C GLU A 53 34.62 -20.94 -9.73
N THR A 54 34.24 -20.94 -11.01
CA THR A 54 34.46 -19.84 -11.96
C THR A 54 33.67 -18.59 -11.57
N ASP A 55 32.39 -18.73 -11.21
CA ASP A 55 31.56 -17.60 -10.78
C ASP A 55 32.09 -17.00 -9.47
N MET A 56 32.59 -17.84 -8.54
CA MET A 56 33.24 -17.38 -7.31
C MET A 56 34.54 -16.61 -7.62
N GLU A 57 35.36 -17.11 -8.54
CA GLU A 57 36.57 -16.43 -9.00
C GLU A 57 36.30 -15.08 -9.66
N ARG A 58 35.24 -14.99 -10.46
CA ARG A 58 34.84 -13.77 -11.17
C ARG A 58 34.07 -12.78 -10.29
N GLY A 59 33.78 -13.13 -9.04
CA GLY A 59 32.98 -12.30 -8.13
C GLY A 59 31.50 -12.19 -8.53
N HIS A 60 31.02 -13.05 -9.43
CA HIS A 60 29.61 -13.08 -9.88
C HIS A 60 28.76 -14.05 -9.06
N TRP A 61 29.38 -14.90 -8.25
CA TRP A 61 28.67 -15.85 -7.41
C TRP A 61 27.85 -15.13 -6.33
N ARG A 62 26.57 -15.52 -6.23
CA ARG A 62 25.66 -15.14 -5.15
C ARG A 62 25.10 -16.41 -4.55
N ASP A 63 24.96 -16.46 -3.23
CA ASP A 63 24.31 -17.60 -2.58
C ASP A 63 22.82 -17.60 -2.95
N GLN A 64 22.34 -18.72 -3.48
CA GLN A 64 20.93 -18.93 -3.80
C GLN A 64 20.29 -20.00 -2.91
N SER A 65 21.05 -20.57 -1.97
CA SER A 65 20.60 -21.73 -1.18
C SER A 65 19.36 -21.42 -0.36
N GLU A 66 19.32 -20.26 0.30
CA GLU A 66 18.14 -19.83 1.07
C GLU A 66 16.94 -19.60 0.14
N ALA A 67 17.11 -18.89 -0.97
CA ALA A 67 16.06 -18.64 -1.94
C ALA A 67 15.53 -19.91 -2.64
N ASP A 68 16.36 -20.93 -2.80
CA ASP A 68 15.98 -22.27 -3.31
C ASP A 68 15.20 -23.07 -2.27
N ALA A 69 15.51 -22.91 -0.98
CA ALA A 69 14.87 -23.62 0.12
C ALA A 69 13.58 -22.95 0.59
N THR A 70 13.42 -21.64 0.39
CA THR A 70 12.25 -20.87 0.85
C THR A 70 11.19 -20.78 -0.26
N THR A 71 10.00 -21.31 0.02
CA THR A 71 8.79 -21.13 -0.79
C THR A 71 8.23 -19.71 -0.66
N LEU A 72 7.42 -19.28 -1.62
CA LEU A 72 6.70 -18.01 -1.48
C LEU A 72 5.75 -18.02 -0.27
N HIS A 73 5.16 -19.16 0.08
CA HIS A 73 4.34 -19.31 1.28
C HIS A 73 5.13 -18.96 2.54
N GLU A 74 6.29 -19.60 2.75
CA GLU A 74 7.15 -19.36 3.92
C GLU A 74 7.69 -17.93 3.94
N ALA A 75 8.09 -17.40 2.79
CA ALA A 75 8.52 -16.02 2.66
C ALA A 75 7.40 -15.04 3.04
N LEU A 76 6.16 -15.31 2.63
CA LEU A 76 4.99 -14.49 2.96
C LEU A 76 4.67 -14.52 4.46
N THR A 77 4.84 -15.67 5.11
CA THR A 77 4.73 -15.81 6.57
C THR A 77 5.81 -15.00 7.27
N ARG A 78 7.08 -15.19 6.91
CA ARG A 78 8.20 -14.41 7.45
C ARG A 78 8.01 -12.90 7.26
N TYR A 79 7.54 -12.49 6.09
CA TYR A 79 7.23 -11.09 5.79
C TYR A 79 6.07 -10.55 6.65
N ALA A 80 5.05 -11.36 6.93
CA ALA A 80 3.95 -11.02 7.82
C ALA A 80 4.43 -10.80 9.27
N ASP A 81 5.43 -11.55 9.73
CA ASP A 81 5.92 -11.47 11.10
C ASP A 81 6.97 -10.35 11.29
N GLU A 82 7.90 -10.22 10.34
CA GLU A 82 9.04 -9.30 10.49
C GLU A 82 8.77 -7.88 9.98
N VAL A 83 7.98 -7.74 8.90
CA VAL A 83 7.85 -6.49 8.14
C VAL A 83 6.52 -5.80 8.39
N ILE A 84 5.42 -6.55 8.37
CA ILE A 84 4.06 -5.99 8.50
C ILE A 84 3.85 -5.22 9.83
N PRO A 85 4.30 -5.70 11.01
CA PRO A 85 4.07 -4.99 12.28
C PRO A 85 4.75 -3.61 12.32
N ARG A 86 5.81 -3.42 11.54
CA ARG A 86 6.53 -2.14 11.42
C ARG A 86 5.82 -1.15 10.50
N LYS A 87 4.82 -1.57 9.72
CA LYS A 87 4.10 -0.71 8.78
C LYS A 87 2.88 -0.06 9.43
N LYS A 88 2.75 1.27 9.28
CA LYS A 88 1.59 2.06 9.72
C LYS A 88 0.23 1.60 9.15
N ALA A 89 0.21 0.79 8.10
CA ALA A 89 -0.99 0.22 7.48
C ALA A 89 -0.94 -1.31 7.31
N GLY A 90 -0.10 -1.99 8.10
CA GLY A 90 0.24 -3.41 7.94
C GLY A 90 -0.96 -4.36 7.88
N ASN A 91 -1.98 -4.16 8.72
CA ASN A 91 -3.10 -5.09 8.85
C ASN A 91 -3.91 -5.28 7.55
N ARG A 92 -3.89 -4.29 6.64
CA ARG A 92 -4.53 -4.44 5.31
C ARG A 92 -3.76 -5.38 4.40
N GLU A 93 -2.43 -5.42 4.51
CA GLU A 93 -1.58 -6.30 3.70
C GLU A 93 -1.71 -7.77 4.13
N LEU A 94 -2.02 -8.06 5.40
CA LEU A 94 -2.25 -9.43 5.89
C LEU A 94 -3.36 -10.17 5.11
N GLY A 95 -4.44 -9.46 4.76
CA GLY A 95 -5.51 -10.04 3.93
C GLY A 95 -5.04 -10.40 2.51
N PHE A 96 -4.08 -9.64 1.96
CA PHE A 96 -3.46 -9.95 0.67
C PHE A 96 -2.50 -11.12 0.79
N ILE A 97 -1.70 -11.16 1.85
CA ILE A 97 -0.76 -12.25 2.16
C ILE A 97 -1.50 -13.59 2.21
N ARG A 98 -2.59 -13.67 3.00
CA ARG A 98 -3.41 -14.89 3.08
C ARG A 98 -3.95 -15.34 1.72
N GLN A 99 -4.42 -14.40 0.90
CA GLN A 99 -4.90 -14.71 -0.46
C GLN A 99 -3.80 -15.13 -1.44
N TRP A 100 -2.54 -14.79 -1.18
CA TRP A 100 -1.41 -15.30 -1.95
C TRP A 100 -1.03 -16.71 -1.48
N GLN A 101 -1.04 -16.95 -0.17
CA GLN A 101 -0.74 -18.26 0.42
C GLN A 101 -1.70 -19.38 -0.04
N THR A 102 -2.91 -19.06 -0.48
CA THR A 102 -3.87 -20.04 -1.02
C THR A 102 -3.67 -20.36 -2.51
N ARG A 103 -2.72 -19.72 -3.20
CA ARG A 103 -2.51 -19.90 -4.65
C ARG A 103 -1.41 -20.91 -4.92
N ALA A 104 -1.50 -21.62 -6.05
CA ALA A 104 -0.49 -22.62 -6.44
C ALA A 104 0.94 -22.06 -6.52
N VAL A 105 1.12 -20.78 -6.84
CA VAL A 105 2.43 -20.11 -6.87
C VAL A 105 3.10 -20.04 -5.48
N ALA A 106 2.33 -20.14 -4.39
CA ALA A 106 2.85 -20.07 -3.03
C ALA A 106 3.81 -21.23 -2.72
N GLU A 107 3.60 -22.39 -3.33
CA GLU A 107 4.41 -23.60 -3.15
C GLU A 107 5.73 -23.59 -3.94
N ILE A 108 5.96 -22.56 -4.77
CA ILE A 108 7.17 -22.44 -5.59
C ILE A 108 8.27 -21.74 -4.78
N SER A 109 9.50 -22.24 -4.85
CA SER A 109 10.67 -21.57 -4.25
C SER A 109 10.89 -20.18 -4.85
N LEU A 110 11.31 -19.21 -4.04
CA LEU A 110 11.50 -17.82 -4.49
C LEU A 110 12.42 -17.73 -5.71
N SER A 111 13.47 -18.55 -5.77
CA SER A 111 14.41 -18.64 -6.89
C SER A 111 13.79 -19.13 -8.21
N ARG A 112 12.70 -19.91 -8.14
CA ARG A 112 12.05 -20.55 -9.30
C ARG A 112 10.83 -19.81 -9.79
N ILE A 113 10.33 -18.82 -9.06
CA ILE A 113 9.20 -17.99 -9.48
C ILE A 113 9.63 -17.12 -10.66
N ARG A 114 8.94 -17.28 -11.79
CA ARG A 114 9.17 -16.50 -12.99
C ARG A 114 8.07 -15.48 -13.19
N SER A 115 8.33 -14.52 -14.07
CA SER A 115 7.33 -13.51 -14.48
C SER A 115 6.04 -14.12 -15.00
N LYS A 116 6.10 -15.27 -15.69
CA LYS A 116 4.91 -15.98 -16.19
C LYS A 116 3.98 -16.45 -15.06
N ASP A 117 4.53 -16.82 -13.91
CA ASP A 117 3.74 -17.32 -12.78
C ASP A 117 2.98 -16.14 -12.13
N ILE A 118 3.63 -14.97 -12.03
CA ILE A 118 2.99 -13.72 -11.64
C ILE A 118 1.88 -13.31 -12.63
N VAL A 119 2.13 -13.44 -13.94
CA VAL A 119 1.12 -13.15 -14.97
C VAL A 119 -0.06 -14.12 -14.88
N GLY A 120 0.17 -15.39 -14.54
CA GLY A 120 -0.88 -16.37 -14.25
C GLY A 120 -1.79 -15.90 -13.12
N VAL A 121 -1.21 -15.47 -12.00
CA VAL A 121 -1.96 -14.94 -10.86
C VAL A 121 -2.74 -13.66 -11.21
N ILE A 122 -2.17 -12.78 -12.03
CA ILE A 122 -2.91 -11.59 -12.52
C ILE A 122 -4.19 -12.02 -13.25
N LYS A 123 -4.10 -13.00 -14.16
CA LYS A 123 -5.25 -13.52 -14.90
C LYS A 123 -6.28 -14.18 -14.00
N GLU A 124 -5.83 -14.96 -13.01
CA GLU A 124 -6.72 -15.55 -12.00
C GLU A 124 -7.50 -14.45 -11.26
N MET A 125 -6.82 -13.40 -10.80
CA MET A 125 -7.46 -12.27 -10.11
C MET A 125 -8.42 -11.49 -11.02
N GLU A 126 -8.11 -11.35 -12.31
CA GLU A 126 -9.01 -10.77 -13.30
C GLU A 126 -10.28 -11.63 -13.49
N ASN A 127 -10.12 -12.96 -13.56
CA ASN A 127 -11.24 -13.90 -13.65
C ASN A 127 -12.09 -13.94 -12.37
N GLU A 128 -11.48 -13.70 -11.20
CA GLU A 128 -12.17 -13.47 -9.92
C GLU A 128 -12.94 -12.13 -9.88
N GLY A 129 -12.83 -11.29 -10.93
CA GLY A 129 -13.50 -9.99 -10.99
C GLY A 129 -12.84 -8.90 -10.15
N LYS A 130 -11.57 -9.05 -9.75
CA LYS A 130 -10.88 -8.04 -8.93
C LYS A 130 -10.59 -6.78 -9.73
N ALA A 131 -10.84 -5.63 -9.12
CA ALA A 131 -10.54 -4.35 -9.73
C ALA A 131 -9.03 -4.16 -9.97
N PRO A 132 -8.62 -3.45 -11.05
CA PRO A 132 -7.22 -3.14 -11.35
C PRO A 132 -6.41 -2.61 -10.17
N LYS A 133 -7.02 -1.74 -9.36
CA LYS A 133 -6.38 -1.18 -8.17
C LYS A 133 -6.08 -2.25 -7.11
N THR A 134 -6.99 -3.18 -6.90
CA THR A 134 -6.83 -4.28 -5.96
C THR A 134 -5.68 -5.19 -6.40
N ILE A 135 -5.64 -5.58 -7.68
CA ILE A 135 -4.55 -6.38 -8.24
C ILE A 135 -3.21 -5.65 -8.06
N SER A 136 -3.15 -4.35 -8.35
CA SER A 136 -1.94 -3.55 -8.14
C SER A 136 -1.47 -3.52 -6.68
N LEU A 137 -2.39 -3.56 -5.70
CA LEU A 137 -2.05 -3.62 -4.27
C LEU A 137 -1.49 -5.00 -3.90
N HIS A 138 -2.11 -6.08 -4.38
CA HIS A 138 -1.60 -7.45 -4.20
C HIS A 138 -0.17 -7.61 -4.74
N LEU A 139 0.07 -7.13 -5.97
CA LEU A 139 1.39 -7.17 -6.59
C LEU A 139 2.41 -6.30 -5.84
N GLY A 140 1.96 -5.22 -5.20
CA GLY A 140 2.80 -4.37 -4.37
C GLY A 140 3.40 -5.11 -3.17
N VAL A 141 2.60 -5.96 -2.50
CA VAL A 141 3.06 -6.79 -1.37
C VAL A 141 4.16 -7.75 -1.81
N VAL A 142 3.90 -8.55 -2.85
CA VAL A 142 4.89 -9.53 -3.35
C VAL A 142 6.13 -8.82 -3.90
N SER A 143 5.95 -7.71 -4.62
CA SER A 143 7.09 -6.93 -5.11
C SER A 143 7.97 -6.43 -3.97
N HIS A 144 7.39 -5.99 -2.85
CA HIS A 144 8.15 -5.52 -1.70
C HIS A 144 8.80 -6.67 -0.93
N LEU A 145 8.13 -7.81 -0.79
CA LEU A 145 8.72 -9.03 -0.23
C LEU A 145 10.01 -9.41 -0.96
N PHE A 146 10.02 -9.44 -2.29
CA PHE A 146 11.26 -9.73 -3.04
C PHE A 146 12.35 -8.68 -2.82
N SER A 147 11.99 -7.41 -2.62
CA SER A 147 12.97 -6.37 -2.27
C SER A 147 13.57 -6.61 -0.89
N VAL A 148 12.74 -6.91 0.12
CA VAL A 148 13.20 -7.25 1.49
C VAL A 148 14.06 -8.51 1.48
N ALA A 149 13.67 -9.54 0.73
CA ALA A 149 14.45 -10.77 0.61
C ALA A 149 15.88 -10.49 0.12
N VAL A 150 16.01 -9.63 -0.89
CA VAL A 150 17.31 -9.20 -1.45
C VAL A 150 18.09 -8.33 -0.47
N SER A 151 17.46 -7.34 0.17
CA SER A 151 18.16 -6.32 0.96
C SER A 151 18.38 -6.66 2.43
N GLU A 152 17.53 -7.50 3.01
CA GLU A 152 17.50 -7.77 4.46
C GLU A 152 17.68 -9.25 4.79
N TRP A 153 17.23 -10.18 3.93
CA TRP A 153 17.36 -11.62 4.17
C TRP A 153 18.58 -12.25 3.48
N GLY A 154 19.47 -11.46 2.89
CA GLY A 154 20.69 -11.97 2.26
C GLY A 154 20.48 -12.74 0.96
N MET A 155 19.27 -12.74 0.38
CA MET A 155 18.97 -13.41 -0.89
C MET A 155 19.34 -12.53 -2.10
N GLU A 156 20.56 -12.01 -2.12
CA GLU A 156 21.04 -11.00 -3.09
C GLU A 156 20.98 -11.46 -4.55
N GLY A 157 20.95 -12.77 -4.80
CA GLY A 157 20.82 -13.36 -6.13
C GLY A 157 19.41 -13.35 -6.72
N LEU A 158 18.39 -12.95 -5.95
CA LEU A 158 17.00 -12.94 -6.42
C LEU A 158 16.71 -11.80 -7.39
N ASN A 159 15.97 -12.12 -8.44
CA ASN A 159 15.32 -11.13 -9.28
C ASN A 159 13.87 -10.96 -8.85
N ASN A 160 13.32 -9.75 -9.00
CA ASN A 160 11.93 -9.49 -8.67
C ASN A 160 11.00 -9.84 -9.86
N PRO A 161 10.24 -10.95 -9.82
CA PRO A 161 9.42 -11.39 -10.94
C PRO A 161 8.26 -10.43 -11.23
N VAL A 162 7.80 -9.67 -10.22
CA VAL A 162 6.73 -8.67 -10.38
C VAL A 162 7.22 -7.45 -11.15
N GLN A 163 8.49 -7.05 -10.99
CA GLN A 163 9.08 -5.96 -11.78
C GLN A 163 9.29 -6.37 -13.23
N ILE A 164 9.67 -7.63 -13.49
CA ILE A 164 9.78 -8.18 -14.84
C ILE A 164 8.40 -8.23 -15.50
N ALA A 165 7.35 -8.61 -14.76
CA ALA A 165 5.96 -8.64 -15.24
C ALA A 165 5.27 -7.26 -15.31
N LYS A 166 6.00 -6.13 -15.14
CA LYS A 166 5.41 -4.79 -15.02
C LYS A 166 4.47 -4.40 -16.16
N ALA A 167 4.73 -4.85 -17.39
CA ALA A 167 3.92 -4.54 -18.56
C ALA A 167 2.50 -5.15 -18.51
N ARG A 168 2.31 -6.19 -17.68
CA ARG A 168 1.00 -6.82 -17.44
C ARG A 168 0.27 -6.27 -16.23
N LYS A 169 0.85 -5.31 -15.51
CA LYS A 169 0.13 -4.65 -14.40
C LYS A 169 -1.09 -3.92 -14.97
N PRO A 170 -2.28 -4.09 -14.36
CA PRO A 170 -3.47 -3.39 -14.80
C PRO A 170 -3.25 -1.88 -14.80
N LYS A 171 -3.71 -1.19 -15.86
CA LYS A 171 -3.73 0.28 -15.87
C LYS A 171 -4.71 0.74 -14.80
N LEU A 172 -4.25 1.61 -13.91
CA LEU A 172 -5.11 2.19 -12.90
C LEU A 172 -6.06 3.21 -13.57
N PRO A 173 -7.33 3.27 -13.15
CA PRO A 173 -8.22 4.32 -13.60
C PRO A 173 -7.64 5.68 -13.20
N GLN A 174 -7.97 6.71 -13.98
CA GLN A 174 -7.64 8.08 -13.63
C GLN A 174 -8.30 8.47 -12.29
N GLY A 175 -7.70 9.45 -11.61
CA GLY A 175 -8.30 10.02 -10.40
C GLY A 175 -9.70 10.60 -10.68
N ARG A 176 -10.57 10.64 -9.67
CA ARG A 176 -11.92 11.20 -9.80
C ARG A 176 -11.87 12.72 -9.78
N ASP A 177 -12.29 13.40 -10.84
CA ASP A 177 -12.42 14.88 -10.93
C ASP A 177 -13.81 15.42 -10.56
N ARG A 178 -14.56 14.68 -9.73
CA ARG A 178 -15.91 15.08 -9.34
C ARG A 178 -15.87 16.32 -8.44
N ARG A 179 -16.53 17.39 -8.87
CA ARG A 179 -16.77 18.65 -8.14
C ARG A 179 -18.25 18.87 -7.90
N LEU A 180 -18.64 19.63 -6.87
CA LEU A 180 -20.04 20.05 -6.70
C LEU A 180 -20.43 20.95 -7.88
N ILE A 181 -21.58 20.68 -8.51
CA ILE A 181 -22.07 21.43 -9.67
C ILE A 181 -23.39 22.13 -9.34
N ASP A 182 -23.66 23.25 -10.02
CA ASP A 182 -24.91 24.01 -9.94
C ASP A 182 -25.36 24.26 -8.48
N ASN A 183 -26.51 23.72 -8.08
CA ASN A 183 -27.09 23.84 -6.75
C ASN A 183 -26.85 22.61 -5.86
N GLU A 184 -25.97 21.68 -6.24
CA GLU A 184 -25.73 20.44 -5.50
C GLU A 184 -25.25 20.69 -4.07
N GLU A 185 -24.45 21.74 -3.83
CA GLU A 185 -24.01 22.07 -2.47
C GLU A 185 -25.20 22.43 -1.59
N THR A 186 -26.08 23.32 -2.06
CA THR A 186 -27.28 23.72 -1.34
C THR A 186 -28.18 22.52 -1.06
N MET A 187 -28.45 21.71 -2.10
CA MET A 187 -29.27 20.48 -1.96
C MET A 187 -28.65 19.49 -0.98
N LEU A 188 -27.33 19.30 -1.03
CA LEU A 188 -26.59 18.43 -0.11
C LEU A 188 -26.71 18.93 1.32
N LEU A 189 -26.51 20.23 1.57
CA LEU A 189 -26.56 20.81 2.90
C LEU A 189 -27.98 20.77 3.49
N ASP A 190 -29.00 21.00 2.68
CA ASP A 190 -30.40 20.89 3.10
C ASP A 190 -30.77 19.45 3.47
N GLU A 191 -30.34 18.46 2.68
CA GLU A 191 -30.53 17.05 3.01
C GLU A 191 -29.67 16.58 4.19
N CYS A 192 -28.52 17.21 4.43
CA CYS A 192 -27.72 16.98 5.63
C CYS A 192 -28.45 17.46 6.90
N ARG A 193 -29.18 18.58 6.84
CA ARG A 193 -29.99 19.08 7.99
C ARG A 193 -31.09 18.10 8.39
N LYS A 194 -31.65 17.37 7.43
CA LYS A 194 -32.71 16.37 7.64
C LYS A 194 -32.17 15.01 8.08
N ALA A 195 -30.84 14.80 8.04
CA ALA A 195 -30.25 13.52 8.38
C ALA A 195 -30.31 13.25 9.89
N GLN A 196 -30.57 12.00 10.28
CA GLN A 196 -30.58 11.59 11.68
C GLN A 196 -29.20 11.67 12.36
N THR A 197 -28.12 11.75 11.59
CA THR A 197 -26.75 11.84 12.10
C THR A 197 -26.41 13.31 12.41
N PRO A 198 -26.35 13.74 13.69
CA PRO A 198 -26.12 15.16 14.03
C PRO A 198 -24.77 15.69 13.54
N TRP A 199 -23.79 14.78 13.38
CA TRP A 199 -22.45 15.12 12.91
C TRP A 199 -22.34 15.33 11.40
N LEU A 200 -23.32 14.89 10.59
CA LEU A 200 -23.17 14.90 9.14
C LEU A 200 -23.00 16.32 8.58
N LEU A 201 -23.93 17.23 8.93
CA LEU A 201 -23.89 18.61 8.43
C LEU A 201 -22.61 19.35 8.85
N PRO A 202 -22.23 19.38 10.15
CA PRO A 202 -20.97 20.00 10.56
C PRO A 202 -19.75 19.44 9.85
N VAL A 203 -19.66 18.12 9.70
CA VAL A 203 -18.52 17.44 9.08
C VAL A 203 -18.42 17.75 7.58
N VAL A 204 -19.55 17.77 6.85
CA VAL A 204 -19.58 18.12 5.42
C VAL A 204 -19.13 19.56 5.22
N ARG A 205 -19.69 20.52 5.99
CA ARG A 205 -19.27 21.93 5.92
C ARG A 205 -17.79 22.09 6.23
N PHE A 206 -17.31 21.45 7.30
CA PHE A 206 -15.91 21.54 7.71
C PHE A 206 -14.96 20.92 6.68
N ALA A 207 -15.34 19.82 6.02
CA ALA A 207 -14.54 19.20 4.97
C ALA A 207 -14.38 20.10 3.73
N ILE A 208 -15.46 20.79 3.31
CA ILE A 208 -15.45 21.74 2.19
C ILE A 208 -14.57 22.96 2.50
N GLU A 209 -14.54 23.42 3.76
CA GLU A 209 -13.79 24.62 4.14
C GLU A 209 -12.29 24.39 4.38
N THR A 210 -11.88 23.18 4.74
CA THR A 210 -10.51 22.93 5.24
C THR A 210 -9.62 22.13 4.29
N ALA A 211 -10.22 21.46 3.30
CA ALA A 211 -9.54 20.50 2.42
C ALA A 211 -8.79 19.39 3.18
N MET A 212 -9.10 19.14 4.46
CA MET A 212 -8.47 18.09 5.26
C MET A 212 -8.86 16.70 4.73
N ARG A 213 -8.00 15.70 4.97
CA ARG A 213 -8.36 14.30 4.67
C ARG A 213 -9.44 13.84 5.65
N ALA A 214 -10.29 12.91 5.21
CA ALA A 214 -11.32 12.33 6.06
C ALA A 214 -10.77 11.81 7.40
N GLY A 215 -9.66 11.07 7.39
CA GLY A 215 -9.02 10.58 8.62
C GLY A 215 -8.32 11.66 9.47
N GLU A 216 -8.12 12.87 8.95
CA GLU A 216 -7.63 14.01 9.74
C GLU A 216 -8.81 14.73 10.44
N ILE A 217 -10.04 14.59 9.92
CA ILE A 217 -11.26 15.15 10.50
C ILE A 217 -11.91 14.15 11.47
N LEU A 218 -12.01 12.88 11.05
CA LEU A 218 -12.81 11.84 11.66
C LEU A 218 -11.97 10.67 12.15
N GLU A 219 -12.45 9.97 13.17
CA GLU A 219 -11.87 8.69 13.56
C GLU A 219 -11.98 7.68 12.42
N THR A 220 -10.89 6.94 12.17
CA THR A 220 -10.88 5.83 11.21
C THR A 220 -10.41 4.57 11.90
N LYS A 221 -11.05 3.44 11.56
CA LYS A 221 -10.73 2.14 12.16
C LYS A 221 -10.13 1.19 11.11
N GLY A 222 -9.29 0.28 11.59
CA GLY A 222 -8.68 -0.77 10.81
C GLY A 222 -9.67 -1.88 10.48
N THR A 223 -9.14 -2.98 9.95
CA THR A 223 -9.89 -4.23 9.82
C THR A 223 -9.97 -4.90 11.19
N THR A 224 -11.07 -5.57 11.49
CA THR A 224 -11.19 -6.40 12.68
C THR A 224 -10.15 -7.50 12.61
N ASP A 225 -9.37 -7.63 13.69
CA ASP A 225 -8.46 -8.73 13.89
C ASP A 225 -9.28 -10.02 14.06
N PRO A 226 -9.04 -11.06 13.24
CA PRO A 226 -9.81 -12.30 13.33
C PRO A 226 -9.49 -13.13 14.59
N GLU A 227 -8.31 -12.94 15.20
CA GLU A 227 -7.89 -13.68 16.39
C GLU A 227 -8.37 -13.00 17.66
N THR A 228 -8.20 -11.68 17.76
CA THR A 228 -8.56 -10.92 18.97
C THR A 228 -9.96 -10.32 18.93
N GLY A 229 -10.57 -10.21 17.73
CA GLY A 229 -11.82 -9.48 17.52
C GLY A 229 -11.68 -7.95 17.65
N GLU A 230 -10.48 -7.45 17.95
CA GLU A 230 -10.24 -6.02 18.11
C GLU A 230 -10.24 -5.29 16.78
N ARG A 231 -10.66 -4.02 16.79
CA ARG A 231 -10.63 -3.17 15.60
C ARG A 231 -9.78 -1.93 15.88
N PRO A 232 -8.51 -1.90 15.45
CA PRO A 232 -7.57 -0.85 15.86
C PRO A 232 -7.98 0.51 15.31
N VAL A 233 -7.75 1.56 16.08
CA VAL A 233 -7.93 2.95 15.63
C VAL A 233 -6.72 3.35 14.79
N LEU A 234 -6.94 3.71 13.52
CA LEU A 234 -5.88 4.16 12.60
C LEU A 234 -5.65 5.68 12.66
N SER A 235 -6.68 6.42 13.03
CA SER A 235 -6.62 7.85 13.32
C SER A 235 -7.74 8.20 14.28
N THR A 236 -7.45 9.06 15.25
CA THR A 236 -8.43 9.56 16.22
C THR A 236 -9.29 10.72 15.68
N GLY A 237 -8.97 11.23 14.48
CA GLY A 237 -9.57 12.43 13.91
C GLY A 237 -9.03 13.73 14.51
N LEU A 238 -9.76 14.83 14.33
CA LEU A 238 -9.36 16.12 14.87
C LEU A 238 -9.70 16.19 16.37
N LEU A 239 -8.75 16.64 17.19
CA LEU A 239 -8.92 16.82 18.63
C LEU A 239 -8.95 18.30 19.01
N TRP A 240 -9.78 18.68 19.98
CA TRP A 240 -9.91 20.05 20.46
C TRP A 240 -8.60 20.65 20.95
N LYS A 241 -7.72 19.84 21.56
CA LYS A 241 -6.39 20.28 22.00
C LYS A 241 -5.48 20.76 20.86
N HIS A 242 -5.80 20.40 19.61
CA HIS A 242 -5.06 20.84 18.43
C HIS A 242 -5.75 21.99 17.69
N VAL A 243 -6.86 22.51 18.20
CA VAL A 243 -7.58 23.64 17.61
C VAL A 243 -7.27 24.91 18.41
N ASP A 244 -6.58 25.85 17.78
CA ASP A 244 -6.37 27.19 18.34
C ASP A 244 -7.46 28.12 17.79
N MET A 245 -8.47 28.39 18.63
CA MET A 245 -9.60 29.24 18.26
C MET A 245 -9.22 30.72 18.09
N LYS A 246 -8.12 31.17 18.69
CA LYS A 246 -7.65 32.55 18.60
C LYS A 246 -6.85 32.77 17.32
N LYS A 247 -5.93 31.84 17.02
CA LYS A 247 -5.13 31.87 15.78
C LYS A 247 -5.90 31.36 14.56
N GLN A 248 -7.09 30.80 14.75
CA GLN A 248 -7.91 30.19 13.70
C GLN A 248 -7.14 29.09 12.94
N THR A 249 -6.52 28.18 13.69
CA THR A 249 -5.72 27.10 13.11
C THR A 249 -6.03 25.75 13.75
N ALA A 250 -5.87 24.69 12.96
CA ALA A 250 -5.91 23.30 13.41
C ALA A 250 -4.55 22.64 13.16
N PHE A 251 -3.89 22.20 14.21
CA PHE A 251 -2.64 21.44 14.13
C PHE A 251 -2.91 19.96 13.88
N LEU A 252 -2.19 19.37 12.94
CA LEU A 252 -2.25 17.95 12.60
C LEU A 252 -0.90 17.32 12.94
N PRO A 253 -0.74 16.70 14.13
CA PRO A 253 0.55 16.13 14.55
C PRO A 253 0.93 14.90 13.74
N GLU A 254 -0.06 14.09 13.39
CA GLU A 254 0.13 12.89 12.58
C GLU A 254 -0.70 12.97 11.32
N THR A 255 -0.02 12.90 10.18
CA THR A 255 -0.68 12.80 8.89
C THR A 255 -0.36 11.45 8.25
N LYS A 256 -1.17 11.04 7.27
CA LYS A 256 -0.91 9.86 6.44
C LYS A 256 0.49 9.86 5.81
N ASN A 257 1.08 11.04 5.66
CA ASN A 257 2.35 11.28 5.00
C ASN A 257 3.54 11.41 5.96
N GLY A 258 3.31 11.36 7.28
CA GLY A 258 4.32 11.41 8.33
C GLY A 258 4.74 12.82 8.76
N GLU A 259 4.33 13.85 8.03
CA GLU A 259 4.71 15.23 8.32
C GLU A 259 3.58 15.97 9.05
N PRO A 260 3.87 16.62 10.19
CA PRO A 260 2.90 17.47 10.86
C PRO A 260 2.62 18.73 10.03
N ARG A 261 1.40 19.26 10.11
CA ARG A 261 1.07 20.54 9.47
C ARG A 261 -0.03 21.29 10.21
N THR A 262 -0.08 22.60 9.98
CA THR A 262 -1.12 23.46 10.52
C THR A 262 -2.04 23.93 9.40
N VAL A 263 -3.34 23.71 9.57
CA VAL A 263 -4.37 24.09 8.60
C VAL A 263 -5.03 25.39 9.06
N PRO A 264 -5.04 26.46 8.25
CA PRO A 264 -5.82 27.65 8.55
C PRO A 264 -7.33 27.36 8.45
N LEU A 265 -8.11 27.94 9.34
CA LEU A 265 -9.55 27.75 9.42
C LEU A 265 -10.26 29.01 8.92
N SER A 266 -11.11 28.88 7.91
CA SER A 266 -11.96 29.98 7.44
C SER A 266 -12.94 30.44 8.52
N SER A 267 -13.54 31.62 8.34
CA SER A 267 -14.63 32.09 9.20
C SER A 267 -15.77 31.06 9.29
N THR A 268 -16.13 30.45 8.16
CA THR A 268 -17.16 29.40 8.11
C THR A 268 -16.74 28.12 8.83
N ALA A 269 -15.49 27.68 8.73
CA ALA A 269 -14.98 26.57 9.52
C ALA A 269 -15.04 26.89 11.03
N MET A 270 -14.69 28.12 11.41
CA MET A 270 -14.74 28.60 12.79
C MET A 270 -16.17 28.67 13.33
N GLU A 271 -17.14 29.07 12.51
CA GLU A 271 -18.57 29.03 12.86
C GLU A 271 -19.04 27.61 13.15
N VAL A 272 -18.66 26.64 12.30
CA VAL A 272 -18.95 25.23 12.53
C VAL A 272 -18.40 24.82 13.88
N LEU A 273 -17.12 25.06 14.16
CA LEU A 273 -16.49 24.69 15.44
C LEU A 273 -17.16 25.35 16.64
N LYS A 274 -17.55 26.63 16.55
CA LYS A 274 -18.24 27.34 17.64
C LYS A 274 -19.61 26.74 17.96
N SER A 275 -20.29 26.14 16.98
CA SER A 275 -21.60 25.51 17.15
C SER A 275 -21.55 24.09 17.74
N LEU A 276 -20.36 23.48 17.85
CA LEU A 276 -20.23 22.09 18.28
C LEU A 276 -20.15 21.97 19.81
N PRO A 277 -20.75 20.90 20.38
CA PRO A 277 -20.53 20.56 21.78
C PRO A 277 -19.07 20.11 22.01
N ARG A 278 -18.59 20.27 23.23
CA ARG A 278 -17.28 19.74 23.65
C ARG A 278 -17.45 18.31 24.15
N SER A 279 -16.95 17.33 23.41
CA SER A 279 -16.99 15.93 23.82
C SER A 279 -15.99 15.64 24.95
N MET A 280 -16.35 14.74 25.88
CA MET A 280 -15.46 14.34 26.98
C MET A 280 -14.17 13.65 26.51
N ASN A 281 -14.21 12.95 25.37
CA ASN A 281 -13.03 12.27 24.80
C ASN A 281 -12.10 13.22 24.01
N GLY A 282 -12.38 14.53 24.01
CA GLY A 282 -11.56 15.56 23.38
C GLY A 282 -11.65 15.63 21.85
N LYS A 283 -12.47 14.82 21.17
CA LYS A 283 -12.66 14.89 19.72
C LYS A 283 -13.47 16.12 19.32
N VAL A 284 -13.15 16.70 18.15
CA VAL A 284 -13.99 17.76 17.56
C VAL A 284 -15.28 17.17 17.02
N PHE A 285 -15.18 16.04 16.33
CA PHE A 285 -16.31 15.29 15.79
C PHE A 285 -16.35 13.91 16.42
N ASP A 286 -17.28 13.68 17.35
CA ASP A 286 -17.37 12.41 18.07
C ASP A 286 -18.17 11.37 17.26
N THR A 287 -17.57 10.98 16.13
CA THR A 287 -18.12 10.01 15.19
C THR A 287 -17.00 9.36 14.37
N THR A 288 -17.35 8.35 13.59
CA THR A 288 -16.41 7.63 12.72
C THR A 288 -16.60 7.99 11.26
N TYR A 289 -15.53 7.83 10.48
CA TYR A 289 -15.58 7.97 9.03
C TYR A 289 -16.64 7.05 8.40
N GLU A 290 -16.77 5.81 8.87
CA GLU A 290 -17.73 4.84 8.33
C GLU A 290 -19.18 5.29 8.55
N ALA A 291 -19.50 5.83 9.72
CA ALA A 291 -20.82 6.37 10.02
C ALA A 291 -21.15 7.56 9.10
N ILE A 292 -20.21 8.49 8.94
CA ILE A 292 -20.36 9.64 8.05
C ILE A 292 -20.46 9.20 6.59
N HIS A 293 -19.61 8.28 6.14
CA HIS A 293 -19.61 7.80 4.76
C HIS A 293 -20.95 7.16 4.38
N LEU A 294 -21.50 6.30 5.25
CA LEU A 294 -22.80 5.69 5.04
C LEU A 294 -23.94 6.74 5.02
N SER A 295 -23.93 7.66 5.99
CA SER A 295 -24.93 8.72 6.09
C SER A 295 -24.88 9.67 4.89
N PHE A 296 -23.67 10.07 4.47
CA PHE A 296 -23.41 10.89 3.29
C PHE A 296 -23.91 10.26 2.00
N SER A 297 -23.63 8.96 1.78
CA SER A 297 -24.10 8.23 0.60
C SER A 297 -25.64 8.19 0.54
N ARG A 298 -26.31 7.95 1.68
CA ARG A 298 -27.79 7.99 1.76
C ARG A 298 -28.33 9.40 1.49
N THR A 299 -27.66 10.43 2.02
CA THR A 299 -28.03 11.83 1.80
C THR A 299 -27.87 12.25 0.34
N CYS A 300 -26.78 11.88 -0.33
CA CYS A 300 -26.60 12.12 -1.77
C CYS A 300 -27.71 11.45 -2.59
N LYS A 301 -28.10 10.20 -2.22
CA LYS A 301 -29.21 9.50 -2.88
C LYS A 301 -30.54 10.24 -2.73
N ARG A 302 -30.86 10.77 -1.53
CA ARG A 302 -32.08 11.57 -1.31
C ARG A 302 -32.05 12.90 -2.07
N ALA A 303 -30.88 13.55 -2.12
CA ALA A 303 -30.67 14.79 -2.86
C ALA A 303 -30.63 14.59 -4.39
N GLY A 304 -30.67 13.35 -4.89
CA GLY A 304 -30.53 13.07 -6.33
C GLY A 304 -29.12 13.29 -6.89
N ILE A 305 -28.12 13.48 -6.03
CA ILE A 305 -26.74 13.75 -6.40
C ILE A 305 -26.05 12.45 -6.82
N LYS A 306 -25.66 12.36 -8.09
CA LYS A 306 -25.03 11.16 -8.65
C LYS A 306 -23.51 11.25 -8.59
N GLY A 307 -22.92 10.15 -8.13
CA GLY A 307 -21.49 9.91 -8.22
C GLY A 307 -20.63 10.86 -7.38
N LEU A 308 -21.16 11.47 -6.31
CA LEU A 308 -20.40 12.26 -5.33
C LEU A 308 -20.04 11.38 -4.12
N HIS A 309 -18.76 11.32 -3.77
CA HIS A 309 -18.25 10.64 -2.59
C HIS A 309 -17.74 11.64 -1.56
N PHE A 310 -17.69 11.27 -0.28
CA PHE A 310 -17.23 12.17 0.77
C PHE A 310 -15.80 12.71 0.53
N HIS A 311 -14.92 11.91 -0.09
CA HIS A 311 -13.56 12.35 -0.42
C HIS A 311 -13.53 13.42 -1.54
N ASP A 312 -14.57 13.49 -2.37
CA ASP A 312 -14.66 14.51 -3.42
C ASP A 312 -14.85 15.92 -2.80
N LEU A 313 -15.32 16.03 -1.55
CA LEU A 313 -15.36 17.31 -0.83
C LEU A 313 -13.97 17.91 -0.63
N ARG A 314 -12.94 17.08 -0.45
CA ARG A 314 -11.55 17.55 -0.41
C ARG A 314 -11.06 18.00 -1.79
N HIS A 315 -11.50 17.34 -2.86
CA HIS A 315 -11.23 17.77 -4.24
C HIS A 315 -11.86 19.14 -4.51
N GLU A 316 -13.12 19.33 -4.10
CA GLU A 316 -13.83 20.60 -4.18
C GLU A 316 -13.11 21.70 -3.39
N ALA A 317 -12.81 21.45 -2.11
CA ALA A 317 -12.11 22.39 -1.25
C ALA A 317 -10.74 22.81 -1.83
N THR A 318 -9.98 21.85 -2.38
CA THR A 318 -8.68 22.14 -3.02
C THR A 318 -8.85 23.02 -4.26
N SER A 319 -9.89 22.78 -5.06
CA SER A 319 -10.20 23.61 -6.24
C SER A 319 -10.56 25.04 -5.83
N ARG A 320 -11.37 25.21 -4.77
CA ARG A 320 -11.72 26.53 -4.22
C ARG A 320 -10.51 27.32 -3.73
N LEU A 321 -9.49 26.65 -3.19
CA LEU A 321 -8.25 27.34 -2.79
C LEU A 321 -7.54 27.95 -3.99
N PHE A 322 -7.49 27.25 -5.14
CA PHE A 322 -6.93 27.82 -6.37
C PHE A 322 -7.81 28.94 -6.94
N GLU A 323 -9.12 28.79 -6.91
CA GLU A 323 -10.07 29.84 -7.34
C GLU A 323 -9.96 31.12 -6.48
N LYS A 324 -9.58 30.99 -5.21
CA LYS A 324 -9.23 32.10 -4.31
C LYS A 324 -7.87 32.73 -4.61
N GLY A 325 -7.15 32.26 -5.63
CA GLY A 325 -5.87 32.81 -6.07
C GLY A 325 -4.65 32.32 -5.28
N LEU A 326 -4.79 31.27 -4.45
CA LEU A 326 -3.63 30.73 -3.73
C LEU A 326 -2.68 30.04 -4.71
N ASN A 327 -1.38 30.27 -4.51
CA ASN A 327 -0.37 29.62 -5.32
C ASN A 327 -0.22 28.13 -4.94
N PRO A 328 0.35 27.28 -5.83
CA PRO A 328 0.49 25.85 -5.58
C PRO A 328 1.22 25.50 -4.27
N MET A 329 2.19 26.31 -3.82
CA MET A 329 2.91 26.07 -2.58
C MET A 329 2.02 26.29 -1.35
N GLN A 330 1.24 27.37 -1.34
CA GLN A 330 0.25 27.66 -0.30
C GLN A 330 -0.84 26.57 -0.26
N VAL A 331 -1.35 26.14 -1.42
CA VAL A 331 -2.32 25.05 -1.46
C VAL A 331 -1.70 23.75 -0.97
N SER A 332 -0.44 23.47 -1.32
CA SER A 332 0.27 22.27 -0.86
C SER A 332 0.44 22.25 0.65
N SER A 333 0.78 23.38 1.28
CA SER A 333 0.94 23.48 2.74
C SER A 333 -0.37 23.27 3.49
N ILE A 334 -1.50 23.77 2.97
CA ILE A 334 -2.84 23.58 3.55
C ILE A 334 -3.29 22.12 3.38
N THR A 335 -3.26 21.63 2.15
CA THR A 335 -3.81 20.32 1.79
C THR A 335 -2.90 19.16 2.21
N GLY A 336 -1.59 19.38 2.35
CA GLY A 336 -0.60 18.36 2.70
C GLY A 336 -0.32 17.38 1.54
N HIS A 337 -0.27 17.86 0.30
CA HIS A 337 0.23 17.10 -0.84
C HIS A 337 1.77 17.05 -0.81
N LYS A 338 2.37 15.88 -1.09
CA LYS A 338 3.85 15.73 -1.05
C LYS A 338 4.53 16.32 -2.28
N THR A 339 3.91 16.21 -3.44
CA THR A 339 4.48 16.69 -4.70
C THR A 339 3.49 17.63 -5.38
N LEU A 340 4.01 18.72 -5.94
CA LEU A 340 3.21 19.68 -6.70
C LEU A 340 2.57 19.04 -7.94
N GLN A 341 3.13 17.94 -8.46
CA GLN A 341 2.52 17.16 -9.54
C GLN A 341 1.12 16.66 -9.17
N MET A 342 0.84 16.36 -7.89
CA MET A 342 -0.50 15.98 -7.43
C MET A 342 -1.50 17.13 -7.53
N LEU A 343 -1.02 18.38 -7.53
CA LEU A 343 -1.83 19.58 -7.63
C LEU A 343 -2.11 20.02 -9.07
N LYS A 344 -1.38 19.46 -10.06
CA LYS A 344 -1.49 19.84 -11.48
C LYS A 344 -2.91 19.79 -12.04
N ARG A 345 -3.74 18.89 -11.50
CA ARG A 345 -5.15 18.72 -11.91
C ARG A 345 -6.11 19.79 -11.39
N TYR A 346 -5.68 20.61 -10.43
CA TYR A 346 -6.48 21.74 -9.93
C TYR A 346 -6.02 23.07 -10.54
N THR A 347 -4.81 23.10 -11.10
CA THR A 347 -4.22 24.28 -11.74
C THR A 347 -4.66 24.39 -13.20
N HIS A 348 -5.92 24.10 -13.52
CA HIS A 348 -6.47 24.42 -14.84
C HIS A 348 -6.62 25.94 -14.96
N LEU A 349 -5.47 26.62 -15.01
CA LEU A 349 -5.34 28.03 -15.31
C LEU A 349 -5.92 28.21 -16.70
N LYS A 350 -7.05 28.92 -16.81
CA LYS A 350 -7.52 29.35 -18.13
C LYS A 350 -6.50 30.37 -18.63
N ALA A 351 -6.17 30.30 -19.92
CA ALA A 351 -5.26 31.27 -20.51
C ALA A 351 -5.76 32.71 -20.29
N GLU A 352 -7.08 32.91 -20.29
CA GLU A 352 -7.74 34.19 -19.99
C GLU A 352 -7.40 34.74 -18.59
N ASP A 353 -7.26 33.88 -17.58
CA ASP A 353 -6.91 34.29 -16.22
C ASP A 353 -5.45 34.76 -16.14
N LEU A 354 -4.58 34.24 -17.00
CA LEU A 354 -3.19 34.64 -17.10
C LEU A 354 -3.00 35.96 -17.84
N VAL A 355 -3.92 36.32 -18.76
CA VAL A 355 -3.87 37.62 -19.48
C VAL A 355 -3.89 38.77 -18.48
N LYS A 356 -4.76 38.72 -17.47
CA LYS A 356 -4.84 39.75 -16.41
C LYS A 356 -3.57 39.89 -15.57
N LEU A 357 -2.72 38.86 -15.54
CA LEU A 357 -1.46 38.86 -14.81
C LEU A 357 -0.27 39.32 -15.67
N LEU A 358 -0.44 39.39 -17.00
CA LEU A 358 0.62 39.74 -17.94
C LEU A 358 0.57 41.21 -18.40
N GLY A 359 -0.52 41.94 -18.11
CA GLY A 359 -0.71 43.34 -18.50
C GLY A 359 -1.86 43.49 -19.49
#